data_AF-A0A164H9H3-F1
#
_entry.id   AF-A0A164H9H3-F1
#
_cell.length_a   1.000
_cell.length_b   1.000
_cell.length_c   1.000
_cell.angle_alpha   90.00
_cell.angle_beta   90.00
_cell.angle_gamma   90.00
#
_symmetry.space_group_name_H-M   'P 1'
#
loop_
_entity.id
_entity.type
_entity.pdbx_description
1 polymer ?
#
loop_
_entity_poly.entity_id
_entity_poly.type
_entity_poly.pdbx_seq_one_letter_code
_entity_poly.pdbx_strand_id
1 'polypeptide(L)'
;MRDLPKPRSNGRLYIATGTPYRQALRDYFNEEGTAEVWKLDRSYRAGDLLLTVITTSPRMFITLEVAQADGADTNDIQVDWNRSVEFENGILADAVAYRAGMRIEYQDYYQGTPARRIWKALDEEYRLNRPWFTPDRWKELRDDPE
;
A
#
# COMPACT_ATOMS: atom_id res chain seq x y z
N MET A 1 -15.83 -3.31 -8.44
CA MET A 1 -14.48 -2.96 -7.98
C MET A 1 -14.03 -1.69 -8.68
N ARG A 2 -13.57 -0.70 -7.92
CA ARG A 2 -13.13 0.62 -8.43
C ARG A 2 -11.77 0.50 -9.14
N ASP A 3 -11.47 1.36 -10.11
CA ASP A 3 -10.14 1.39 -10.72
C ASP A 3 -9.09 2.00 -9.78
N LEU A 4 -7.89 1.40 -9.72
CA LEU A 4 -6.78 1.95 -8.96
C LEU A 4 -6.24 3.24 -9.59
N PRO A 5 -5.95 4.29 -8.79
CA PRO A 5 -5.26 5.46 -9.29
C PRO A 5 -3.87 5.07 -9.82
N LYS A 6 -3.53 5.56 -11.01
CA LYS A 6 -2.26 5.25 -11.70
C LYS A 6 -1.16 6.21 -11.28
N PRO A 7 0.10 5.75 -11.12
CA PRO A 7 1.23 6.64 -10.94
C PRO A 7 1.35 7.61 -12.12
N ARG A 8 1.55 8.90 -11.84
CA ARG A 8 1.90 9.88 -12.88
C ARG A 8 3.29 9.56 -13.43
N SER A 9 3.62 10.06 -14.62
CA SER A 9 4.92 9.81 -15.28
C SER A 9 6.13 10.11 -14.40
N ASN A 10 6.05 11.17 -13.58
CA ASN A 10 7.04 11.58 -12.59
C ASN A 10 6.53 11.50 -11.15
N GLY A 11 5.36 10.86 -10.94
CA GLY A 11 4.78 10.68 -9.62
C GLY A 11 5.49 9.55 -8.89
N ARG A 12 5.50 9.65 -7.56
CA ARG A 12 6.08 8.64 -6.67
C ARG A 12 4.97 7.76 -6.11
N LEU A 13 5.33 6.51 -5.83
CA LEU A 13 4.53 5.57 -5.04
C LEU A 13 5.30 5.33 -3.74
N TYR A 14 4.77 5.85 -2.64
CA TYR A 14 5.31 5.65 -1.31
C TYR A 14 4.72 4.42 -0.66
N ILE A 15 5.48 3.75 0.21
CA ILE A 15 4.95 2.73 1.11
C ILE A 15 4.80 3.34 2.50
N ALA A 16 3.56 3.40 3.02
CA ALA A 16 3.25 3.95 4.34
C ALA A 16 3.03 2.80 5.34
N THR A 17 3.84 2.71 6.40
CA THR A 17 3.81 1.56 7.33
C THR A 17 3.10 1.88 8.64
N GLY A 18 2.36 0.90 9.16
CA GLY A 18 1.71 0.97 10.47
C GLY A 18 2.07 -0.22 11.35
N THR A 19 2.47 0.08 12.58
CA THR A 19 2.87 -0.85 13.63
C THR A 19 2.37 -0.33 14.98
N PRO A 20 1.87 -1.18 15.89
CA PRO A 20 1.58 -2.63 15.80
C PRO A 20 0.21 -2.97 15.16
N TYR A 21 0.03 -4.21 14.64
CA TYR A 21 -1.15 -4.67 13.88
C TYR A 21 -2.52 -4.28 14.46
N ARG A 22 -2.77 -4.57 15.74
CA ARG A 22 -4.07 -4.27 16.38
C ARG A 22 -4.34 -2.78 16.44
N GLN A 23 -3.30 -1.98 16.64
CA GLN A 23 -3.40 -0.54 16.67
C GLN A 23 -3.60 0.00 15.25
N ALA A 24 -2.81 -0.46 14.27
CA ALA A 24 -2.96 -0.10 12.87
C ALA A 24 -4.38 -0.40 12.32
N LEU A 25 -4.96 -1.55 12.67
CA LEU A 25 -6.34 -1.86 12.29
C LEU A 25 -7.37 -1.02 13.04
N ARG A 26 -7.24 -0.88 14.36
CA ARG A 26 -8.17 -0.08 15.16
C ARG A 26 -8.18 1.36 14.66
N ASP A 27 -7.02 1.90 14.38
CA ASP A 27 -6.86 3.28 13.95
C ASP A 27 -7.28 3.46 12.47
N TYR A 28 -7.15 2.43 11.62
CA TYR A 28 -7.76 2.42 10.28
C TYR A 28 -9.30 2.43 10.33
N PHE A 29 -9.90 1.68 11.26
CA PHE A 29 -11.37 1.62 11.41
C PHE A 29 -11.97 2.72 12.29
N ASN A 30 -11.16 3.51 12.99
CA ASN A 30 -11.63 4.63 13.81
C ASN A 30 -11.67 5.90 12.96
N GLU A 31 -12.88 6.37 12.64
CA GLU A 31 -13.11 7.63 11.91
C GLU A 31 -12.72 8.89 12.71
N GLU A 32 -12.52 8.76 14.04
CA GLU A 32 -12.00 9.83 14.89
C GLU A 32 -10.47 9.88 14.80
N GLY A 33 -9.96 10.78 13.95
CA GLY A 33 -8.55 10.96 13.63
C GLY A 33 -7.67 11.50 14.77
N THR A 34 -7.51 10.73 15.85
CA THR A 34 -6.67 11.11 17.01
C THR A 34 -5.39 10.30 17.14
N ALA A 35 -5.07 9.41 16.20
CA ALA A 35 -3.89 8.56 16.29
C ALA A 35 -2.79 9.01 15.32
N GLU A 36 -1.52 8.92 15.74
CA GLU A 36 -0.33 9.15 14.90
C GLU A 36 -0.15 7.99 13.89
N VAL A 37 -1.07 7.79 12.95
CA VAL A 37 -1.24 6.42 12.43
C VAL A 37 -0.34 6.05 11.25
N TRP A 38 0.00 6.99 10.38
CA TRP A 38 0.75 6.69 9.16
C TRP A 38 1.73 7.81 8.88
N LYS A 39 3.02 7.53 9.09
CA LYS A 39 4.08 8.51 8.87
C LYS A 39 4.87 8.11 7.62
N LEU A 40 5.09 9.11 6.77
CA LEU A 40 6.20 9.10 5.84
C LEU A 40 7.30 9.96 6.48
N ASP A 41 8.45 9.36 6.76
CA ASP A 41 9.64 10.09 7.23
C ASP A 41 10.31 10.87 6.07
N ARG A 42 9.51 11.35 5.11
CA ARG A 42 9.93 12.01 3.86
C ARG A 42 8.82 12.89 3.28
N SER A 43 9.22 13.97 2.64
CA SER A 43 8.31 14.83 1.87
C SER A 43 7.67 14.12 0.66
N TYR A 44 6.43 14.51 0.35
CA TYR A 44 5.63 14.04 -0.79
C TYR A 44 4.91 15.20 -1.47
N ARG A 45 4.46 14.97 -2.71
CA ARG A 45 3.76 15.99 -3.52
C ARG A 45 2.31 15.63 -3.76
N ALA A 46 1.49 16.65 -3.98
CA ALA A 46 0.10 16.49 -4.37
C ALA A 46 -0.03 15.60 -5.62
N GLY A 47 -0.79 14.52 -5.47
CA GLY A 47 -1.03 13.51 -6.50
C GLY A 47 0.00 12.38 -6.59
N ASP A 48 0.98 12.33 -5.68
CA ASP A 48 1.73 11.10 -5.42
C ASP A 48 0.79 10.02 -4.84
N LEU A 49 1.18 8.76 -5.01
CA LEU A 49 0.44 7.62 -4.49
C LEU A 49 1.06 7.14 -3.17
N LEU A 50 0.21 6.75 -2.24
CA LEU A 50 0.61 6.22 -0.93
C LEU A 50 -0.01 4.82 -0.78
N LEU A 51 0.83 3.81 -0.62
CA LEU A 51 0.41 2.42 -0.46
C LEU A 51 0.59 2.02 0.99
N THR A 52 -0.53 1.88 1.70
CA THR A 52 -0.55 1.63 3.13
C THR A 52 -0.37 0.15 3.42
N VAL A 53 0.64 -0.19 4.20
CA VAL A 53 1.02 -1.55 4.59
C VAL A 53 0.91 -1.75 6.10
N ILE A 54 0.26 -2.83 6.49
CA ILE A 54 0.29 -3.32 7.87
C ILE A 54 1.36 -4.39 8.00
N THR A 55 2.19 -4.27 9.04
CA THR A 55 3.29 -5.21 9.31
C THR A 55 2.81 -6.50 10.00
N THR A 56 1.92 -7.23 9.34
CA THR A 56 1.60 -8.62 9.70
C THR A 56 2.69 -9.59 9.22
N SER A 57 2.61 -10.85 9.64
CA SER A 57 3.38 -11.95 9.04
C SER A 57 2.41 -12.98 8.45
N PRO A 58 2.24 -13.03 7.11
CA PRO A 58 2.88 -12.19 6.08
C PRO A 58 2.30 -10.76 6.03
N ARG A 59 3.01 -9.80 5.41
CA ARG A 59 2.60 -8.38 5.33
C ARG A 59 1.41 -8.19 4.38
N MET A 60 0.61 -7.16 4.64
CA MET A 60 -0.61 -6.87 3.88
C MET A 60 -0.70 -5.39 3.53
N PHE A 61 -1.05 -5.09 2.27
CA PHE A 61 -1.52 -3.78 1.85
C PHE A 61 -3.02 -3.65 2.09
N ILE A 62 -3.47 -2.49 2.57
CA ILE A 62 -4.88 -2.24 2.90
C ILE A 62 -5.50 -1.10 2.10
N THR A 63 -4.71 -0.14 1.62
CA THR A 63 -5.23 1.03 0.90
C THR A 63 -4.19 1.55 -0.09
N LEU A 64 -4.65 2.03 -1.23
CA LEU A 64 -3.88 2.90 -2.13
C LEU A 64 -4.52 4.28 -2.17
N GLU A 65 -3.80 5.26 -1.65
CA GLU A 65 -4.27 6.62 -1.46
C GLU A 65 -3.61 7.58 -2.44
N VAL A 66 -4.27 8.71 -2.68
CA VAL A 66 -3.71 9.81 -3.46
C VAL A 66 -3.47 10.99 -2.54
N ALA A 67 -2.23 11.48 -2.47
CA ALA A 67 -1.91 12.68 -1.70
C ALA A 67 -2.71 13.89 -2.24
N GLN A 68 -3.45 14.57 -1.37
CA GLN A 68 -4.27 15.72 -1.72
C GLN A 68 -3.42 17.00 -1.81
N ALA A 69 -2.43 17.13 -0.93
CA ALA A 69 -1.56 18.29 -0.81
C ALA A 69 -0.09 17.86 -0.77
N ASP A 70 0.81 18.84 -0.85
CA ASP A 70 2.22 18.63 -0.54
C ASP A 70 2.39 18.41 0.97
N GLY A 71 3.25 17.47 1.36
CA GLY A 71 3.56 17.19 2.76
C GLY A 71 5.06 17.13 3.01
N ALA A 72 5.43 17.39 4.26
CA ALA A 72 6.78 17.27 4.77
C ALA A 72 6.82 16.22 5.88
N ASP A 73 8.03 15.77 6.20
CA ASP A 73 8.31 14.76 7.22
C ASP A 73 7.54 15.10 8.51
N THR A 74 6.82 14.12 9.07
CA THR A 74 6.01 14.20 10.31
C THR A 74 4.65 14.91 10.26
N ASN A 75 4.22 15.44 9.10
CA ASN A 75 2.86 15.99 8.98
C ASN A 75 1.82 14.87 8.81
N ASP A 76 0.62 15.10 9.32
CA ASP A 76 -0.56 14.27 9.00
C ASP A 76 -0.72 14.16 7.49
N ILE A 77 -0.92 12.94 7.01
CA ILE A 77 -1.06 12.67 5.59
C ILE A 77 -2.43 13.15 5.14
N GLN A 78 -2.46 14.12 4.22
CA GLN A 78 -3.71 14.57 3.59
C GLN A 78 -3.98 13.78 2.32
N VAL A 79 -5.09 13.03 2.31
CA VAL A 79 -5.46 12.14 1.19
C VAL A 79 -6.76 12.58 0.53
N ASP A 80 -6.81 12.42 -0.80
CA ASP A 80 -8.02 12.60 -1.59
C ASP A 80 -8.86 11.32 -1.53
N TRP A 81 -9.74 11.24 -0.52
CA TRP A 81 -10.65 10.11 -0.30
C TRP A 81 -11.46 9.74 -1.54
N ASN A 82 -11.84 10.73 -2.35
CA ASN A 82 -12.60 10.50 -3.57
C ASN A 82 -11.77 9.81 -4.64
N ARG A 83 -10.45 9.67 -4.51
CA ARG A 83 -9.56 8.98 -5.46
C ARG A 83 -8.79 7.81 -4.85
N SER A 84 -8.74 7.73 -3.52
CA SER A 84 -8.21 6.59 -2.77
C SER A 84 -9.08 5.33 -2.97
N VAL A 85 -8.45 4.18 -2.81
CA VAL A 85 -9.09 2.87 -2.91
C VAL A 85 -8.67 2.00 -1.74
N GLU A 86 -9.66 1.58 -0.96
CA GLU A 86 -9.51 0.61 0.11
C GLU A 86 -9.57 -0.81 -0.46
N PHE A 87 -8.76 -1.71 0.11
CA PHE A 87 -8.74 -3.11 -0.24
C PHE A 87 -9.54 -3.89 0.80
N GLU A 88 -10.85 -4.06 0.55
CA GLU A 88 -11.77 -4.79 1.45
C GLU A 88 -11.22 -6.14 1.90
N ASN A 89 -10.54 -6.84 0.99
CA ASN A 89 -9.97 -8.16 1.21
C ASN A 89 -8.50 -8.15 1.63
N GLY A 90 -7.89 -6.98 1.78
CA GLY A 90 -6.43 -6.80 1.84
C GLY A 90 -5.71 -7.36 0.61
N ILE A 91 -4.44 -7.03 0.47
CA ILE A 91 -3.58 -7.61 -0.58
C ILE A 91 -2.28 -8.12 0.05
N LEU A 92 -1.95 -9.37 -0.20
CA LEU A 92 -0.71 -10.00 0.27
C LEU A 92 0.50 -9.34 -0.38
N ALA A 93 1.38 -8.72 0.42
CA ALA A 93 2.49 -7.93 -0.11
C ALA A 93 3.49 -8.78 -0.92
N ASP A 94 3.73 -10.01 -0.48
CA ASP A 94 4.66 -10.91 -1.16
C ASP A 94 4.15 -11.35 -2.54
N ALA A 95 2.84 -11.49 -2.72
CA ALA A 95 2.25 -11.77 -4.04
C ALA A 95 2.42 -10.60 -5.01
N VAL A 96 2.32 -9.36 -4.51
CA VAL A 96 2.61 -8.16 -5.30
C VAL A 96 4.09 -8.10 -5.65
N ALA A 97 5.00 -8.38 -4.71
CA ALA A 97 6.44 -8.44 -4.96
C ALA A 97 6.80 -9.49 -6.03
N TYR A 98 6.23 -10.69 -5.91
CA TYR A 98 6.39 -11.79 -6.86
C TYR A 98 5.94 -11.38 -8.28
N ARG A 99 4.70 -10.86 -8.43
CA ARG A 99 4.20 -10.39 -9.74
C ARG A 99 4.95 -9.19 -10.28
N ALA A 100 5.35 -8.28 -9.40
CA ALA A 100 6.16 -7.15 -9.78
C ALA A 100 7.54 -7.61 -10.26
N GLY A 101 7.99 -8.82 -9.89
CA GLY A 101 9.29 -9.39 -10.19
C GLY A 101 10.42 -8.59 -9.51
N MET A 102 10.16 -8.12 -8.29
CA MET A 102 11.09 -7.32 -7.50
C MET A 102 10.74 -7.36 -6.01
N ARG A 103 11.77 -7.20 -5.18
CA ARG A 103 11.59 -6.99 -3.74
C ARG A 103 11.00 -5.59 -3.48
N ILE A 104 10.07 -5.51 -2.54
CA ILE A 104 9.48 -4.26 -2.06
C ILE A 104 10.11 -3.88 -0.72
N GLU A 105 10.67 -2.68 -0.66
CA GLU A 105 11.22 -2.05 0.53
C GLU A 105 10.15 -1.13 1.14
N TYR A 106 9.83 -1.36 2.41
CA TYR A 106 8.63 -0.79 3.04
C TYR A 106 8.86 0.58 3.68
N GLN A 107 10.05 1.18 3.54
CA GLN A 107 10.40 2.52 4.06
C GLN A 107 10.95 3.44 2.97
N ASP A 108 10.58 3.18 1.72
CA ASP A 108 11.07 3.92 0.56
C ASP A 108 9.91 4.32 -0.37
N TYR A 109 10.25 5.07 -1.42
CA TYR A 109 9.36 5.36 -2.53
C TYR A 109 9.91 4.79 -3.83
N TYR A 110 8.99 4.51 -4.73
CA TYR A 110 9.30 4.10 -6.09
C TYR A 110 8.88 5.18 -7.06
N GLN A 111 9.61 5.33 -8.16
CA GLN A 111 9.28 6.25 -9.24
C GLN A 111 9.49 5.57 -10.59
N GLY A 112 8.86 6.10 -11.64
CA GLY A 112 9.05 5.60 -12.99
C GLY A 112 8.68 4.11 -13.16
N THR A 113 9.60 3.32 -13.72
CA THR A 113 9.34 1.92 -14.07
C THR A 113 9.06 1.02 -12.86
N PRO A 114 9.86 1.06 -11.77
CA PRO A 114 9.54 0.35 -10.53
C PRO A 114 8.14 0.65 -9.98
N ALA A 115 7.75 1.93 -9.91
CA ALA A 115 6.41 2.31 -9.43
C ALA A 115 5.30 1.74 -10.31
N ARG A 116 5.47 1.76 -11.64
CA ARG A 116 4.53 1.16 -12.58
C ARG A 116 4.42 -0.36 -12.45
N ARG A 117 5.54 -1.05 -12.18
CA ARG A 117 5.55 -2.52 -11.96
C ARG A 117 4.78 -2.88 -10.70
N ILE A 118 5.05 -2.19 -9.59
CA ILE A 118 4.32 -2.38 -8.33
C ILE A 118 2.84 -2.08 -8.52
N TRP A 119 2.49 -0.94 -9.13
CA TRP A 119 1.10 -0.57 -9.40
C TRP A 119 0.38 -1.62 -10.26
N LYS A 120 1.03 -2.12 -11.32
CA LYS A 120 0.42 -3.14 -12.20
C LYS A 120 0.18 -4.45 -11.44
N ALA A 121 1.17 -4.92 -10.69
CA ALA A 121 1.04 -6.10 -9.85
C ALA A 121 -0.06 -5.95 -8.80
N LEU A 122 -0.18 -4.76 -8.21
CA LEU A 122 -1.21 -4.42 -7.24
C LEU A 122 -2.61 -4.41 -7.89
N ASP A 123 -2.77 -3.82 -9.09
CA ASP A 123 -4.04 -3.85 -9.82
C ASP A 123 -4.43 -5.29 -10.19
N GLU A 124 -3.48 -6.10 -10.68
CA GLU A 124 -3.75 -7.52 -10.98
C GLU A 124 -4.22 -8.30 -9.74
N GLU A 125 -3.54 -8.13 -8.59
CA GLU A 125 -3.90 -8.77 -7.34
C GLU A 125 -5.23 -8.27 -6.77
N TYR A 126 -5.47 -6.96 -6.82
CA TYR A 126 -6.73 -6.37 -6.38
C TYR A 126 -7.91 -6.96 -7.17
N ARG A 127 -7.76 -7.10 -8.49
CA ARG A 127 -8.79 -7.64 -9.39
C ARG A 127 -9.12 -9.11 -9.14
N LEU A 128 -8.25 -9.87 -8.48
CA LEU A 128 -8.58 -11.24 -8.07
C LEU A 128 -9.74 -11.28 -7.08
N ASN A 129 -9.92 -10.21 -6.29
CA ASN A 129 -10.97 -10.07 -5.29
C ASN A 129 -11.03 -11.23 -4.29
N ARG A 130 -9.87 -11.66 -3.77
CA ARG A 130 -9.75 -12.78 -2.83
C ARG A 130 -9.18 -12.32 -1.50
N PRO A 131 -9.60 -12.89 -0.37
CA PRO A 131 -9.01 -12.55 0.93
C PRO A 131 -7.51 -12.85 0.97
N TRP A 132 -6.74 -11.90 1.50
CA TRP A 132 -5.29 -11.99 1.59
C TRP A 132 -4.79 -13.18 2.41
N PHE A 133 -5.55 -13.56 3.46
CA PHE A 133 -5.18 -14.59 4.42
C PHE A 133 -6.02 -15.86 4.22
N THR A 134 -5.67 -16.62 3.18
CA THR A 134 -6.27 -17.95 2.93
C THR A 134 -5.19 -19.02 2.78
N PRO A 135 -5.49 -20.29 3.13
CA PRO A 135 -4.52 -21.38 3.01
C PRO A 135 -3.93 -21.55 1.60
N ASP A 136 -4.69 -21.24 0.54
CA ASP A 136 -4.20 -21.34 -0.83
C ASP A 136 -3.15 -20.27 -1.15
N ARG A 137 -3.34 -19.06 -0.61
CA ARG A 137 -2.39 -17.95 -0.77
C ARG A 137 -1.04 -18.21 -0.10
N TRP A 138 -1.02 -19.00 0.97
CA TRP A 138 0.24 -19.42 1.61
C TRP A 138 1.03 -20.44 0.78
N LYS A 139 0.36 -21.22 -0.07
CA LYS A 139 1.04 -22.17 -0.97
C LYS A 139 1.77 -21.42 -2.09
N GLU A 140 1.19 -20.32 -2.57
CA GLU A 140 1.82 -19.46 -3.60
C GLU A 140 3.16 -18.86 -3.13
N LEU A 141 3.36 -18.70 -1.82
CA LEU A 141 4.61 -18.21 -1.23
C LEU A 141 5.68 -19.28 -1.01
N ARG A 142 5.33 -20.57 -1.18
CA ARG A 142 6.20 -21.71 -0.86
C ARG A 142 7.00 -22.23 -2.06
N ASP A 143 6.75 -21.71 -3.25
CA ASP A 143 7.39 -22.16 -4.50
C ASP A 143 8.64 -21.34 -4.88
N ASP A 144 9.22 -20.54 -3.98
CA ASP A 144 10.56 -19.98 -4.19
C ASP A 144 11.60 -21.10 -3.94
N PRO A 145 12.42 -21.48 -4.94
CA PRO A 145 13.50 -22.43 -4.72
C PRO A 145 14.58 -21.75 -3.86
N GLU A 146 15.05 -22.48 -2.84
CA GLU A 146 16.22 -22.12 -2.02
C GLU A 146 17.46 -21.73 -2.86
#